data_AF-A0A2S6QNR9-F1
#
_entry.id   AF-A0A2S6QNR9-F1
#
_cell.length_a   1.000
_cell.length_b   1.000
_cell.length_c   1.000
_cell.angle_alpha   90.00
_cell.angle_beta   90.00
_cell.angle_gamma   90.00
#
_symmetry.space_group_name_H-M   'P 1'
#
loop_
_entity.id
_entity.type
_entity.pdbx_description
1 polymer ?
#
loop_
_entity_poly.entity_id
_entity_poly.type
_entity_poly.pdbx_seq_one_letter_code
_entity_poly.pdbx_strand_id
1 'polypeptide(L)'
;VEMPLVVAGIAFSTMQTTGMATRVFLGWLSDHFISTVRLLGIIGVLIAITLSIMAFINPAWSTSAIFLFAALAGVFVTGWSGVYLAEIARTVPHDQVAVATGGTVFFSFLGAVVGPSLLSLIIATTDSFSPAFLVMAASAGLVGALVLITHRRTVTNVLDN
;
A
#
# COMPACT_ATOMS: atom_id res chain seq x y z
N VAL A 1 15.03 25.30 4.01
CA VAL A 1 14.96 25.12 5.48
C VAL A 1 15.19 23.65 5.75
N GLU A 2 16.31 23.29 6.38
CA GLU A 2 16.56 21.90 6.77
C GLU A 2 15.51 21.53 7.84
N MET A 3 14.75 20.46 7.60
CA MET A 3 13.79 19.98 8.61
C MET A 3 14.59 19.34 9.76
N PRO A 4 14.40 19.79 11.01
CA PRO A 4 15.00 19.12 12.16
C PRO A 4 14.57 17.65 12.19
N LEU A 5 15.50 16.76 12.54
CA LEU A 5 15.26 15.31 12.60
C LEU A 5 14.03 14.96 13.47
N VAL A 6 13.80 15.74 14.52
CA VAL A 6 12.62 15.63 15.39
C VAL A 6 11.31 15.85 14.61
N VAL A 7 11.24 16.85 13.74
CA VAL A 7 10.03 17.15 12.95
C VAL A 7 9.75 16.05 11.94
N ALA A 8 10.78 15.51 11.30
CA ALA A 8 10.66 14.34 10.43
C ALA A 8 10.16 13.10 11.21
N GLY A 9 10.67 12.90 12.42
CA GLY A 9 10.18 11.86 13.33
C GLY A 9 8.71 12.00 13.68
N ILE A 10 8.24 13.21 14.01
CA ILE A 10 6.82 13.46 14.32
C ILE A 10 5.93 13.23 13.08
N ALA A 11 6.39 13.64 11.88
CA ALA A 11 5.66 13.36 10.64
C ALA A 11 5.51 11.85 10.40
N PHE A 12 6.58 11.09 10.62
CA PHE A 12 6.55 9.63 10.54
C PHE A 12 5.64 9.01 11.61
N SER A 13 5.67 9.48 12.86
CA SER A 13 4.75 9.01 13.90
C SER A 13 3.30 9.27 13.53
N THR A 14 3.01 10.45 12.96
CA THR A 14 1.65 10.80 12.50
C THR A 14 1.16 9.81 11.44
N MET A 15 2.01 9.51 10.44
CA MET A 15 1.73 8.49 9.42
C MET A 15 1.43 7.12 10.02
N GLN A 16 2.22 6.68 11.01
CA GLN A 16 2.02 5.37 11.65
C GLN A 16 0.72 5.34 12.46
N THR A 17 0.40 6.39 13.21
CA THR A 17 -0.82 6.48 14.02
C THR A 17 -2.09 6.49 13.17
N THR A 18 -2.13 7.32 12.11
CA THR A 18 -3.28 7.31 11.18
C THR A 18 -3.42 5.97 10.49
N GLY A 19 -2.29 5.32 10.21
CA GLY A 19 -2.27 3.99 9.65
C GLY A 19 -2.90 2.91 10.53
N MET A 20 -2.59 2.92 11.82
CA MET A 20 -3.21 2.00 12.79
C MET A 20 -4.73 2.17 12.84
N ALA A 21 -5.21 3.40 12.90
CA ALA A 21 -6.65 3.68 12.88
C ALA A 21 -7.32 3.18 11.60
N THR A 22 -6.62 3.35 10.47
CA THR A 22 -7.15 2.97 9.15
C THR A 22 -7.26 1.47 8.96
N ARG A 23 -6.39 0.66 9.57
CA ARG A 23 -6.49 -0.81 9.52
C ARG A 23 -7.84 -1.31 10.08
N VAL A 24 -8.28 -0.74 11.19
CA VAL A 24 -9.56 -1.09 11.82
C VAL A 24 -10.72 -0.62 10.93
N PHE A 25 -10.64 0.62 10.43
CA PHE A 25 -11.66 1.20 9.58
C PHE A 25 -11.84 0.43 8.26
N LEU A 26 -10.75 0.10 7.56
CA LEU A 26 -10.82 -0.63 6.29
C LEU A 26 -11.25 -2.08 6.48
N GLY A 27 -10.92 -2.71 7.61
CA GLY A 27 -11.45 -4.02 7.97
C GLY A 27 -12.97 -3.99 8.10
N TRP A 28 -13.50 -3.02 8.86
CA TRP A 28 -14.95 -2.81 8.96
C TRP A 28 -15.59 -2.51 7.59
N LEU A 29 -14.95 -1.67 6.76
CA LEU A 29 -15.43 -1.31 5.43
C LEU A 29 -15.47 -2.52 4.47
N SER A 30 -14.46 -3.39 4.52
CA SER A 30 -14.44 -4.64 3.73
C SER A 30 -15.50 -5.64 4.16
N ASP A 31 -15.89 -5.62 5.43
CA ASP A 31 -16.86 -6.58 5.95
C ASP A 31 -18.31 -6.19 5.61
N HIS A 32 -18.59 -4.90 5.36
CA HIS A 32 -19.96 -4.42 5.16
C HIS A 32 -20.27 -3.85 3.76
N PHE A 33 -19.29 -3.26 3.06
CA PHE A 33 -19.60 -2.42 1.89
C PHE A 33 -18.92 -2.82 0.59
N ILE A 34 -17.71 -3.41 0.62
CA ILE A 34 -16.90 -3.64 -0.59
C ILE A 34 -16.23 -5.01 -0.49
N SER A 35 -16.21 -5.77 -1.59
CA SER A 35 -15.44 -7.03 -1.62
C SER A 35 -13.97 -6.80 -1.30
N THR A 36 -13.40 -7.67 -0.47
CA THR A 36 -12.01 -7.55 0.02
C THR A 36 -11.01 -7.42 -1.12
N VAL A 37 -11.18 -8.21 -2.19
CA VAL A 37 -10.32 -8.17 -3.39
C VAL A 37 -10.40 -6.83 -4.12
N ARG A 38 -11.61 -6.27 -4.29
CA ARG A 38 -11.78 -4.95 -4.92
C ARG A 38 -11.14 -3.85 -4.06
N LEU A 39 -11.29 -3.94 -2.74
CA LEU A 39 -10.68 -2.99 -1.81
C LEU A 39 -9.14 -3.05 -1.89
N LEU A 40 -8.54 -4.25 -1.92
CA LEU A 40 -7.09 -4.42 -2.11
C LEU A 40 -6.59 -3.81 -3.42
N GLY A 41 -7.35 -3.98 -4.52
CA GLY A 41 -7.04 -3.34 -5.80
C GLY A 41 -7.06 -1.80 -5.73
N ILE A 42 -8.07 -1.22 -5.07
CA ILE A 42 -8.17 0.23 -4.84
C ILE A 42 -6.98 0.72 -4.00
N ILE A 43 -6.64 0.01 -2.92
CA ILE A 43 -5.51 0.36 -2.06
C ILE A 43 -4.20 0.35 -2.86
N GLY A 44 -3.98 -0.64 -3.72
CA GLY A 44 -2.80 -0.68 -4.59
C GLY A 44 -2.66 0.55 -5.49
N VAL A 45 -3.77 1.03 -6.06
CA VAL A 45 -3.79 2.28 -6.85
C VAL A 45 -3.53 3.52 -5.98
N LEU A 46 -4.11 3.58 -4.78
CA LEU A 46 -3.87 4.69 -3.85
C LEU A 46 -2.42 4.75 -3.36
N ILE A 47 -1.79 3.58 -3.14
CA ILE A 47 -0.36 3.48 -2.84
C ILE A 47 0.46 4.02 -4.01
N ALA A 48 0.12 3.65 -5.26
CA ALA A 48 0.80 4.16 -6.45
C ALA A 48 0.71 5.69 -6.56
N ILE A 49 -0.47 6.27 -6.32
CA ILE A 49 -0.66 7.72 -6.30
C ILE A 49 0.20 8.36 -5.20
N THR A 50 0.18 7.80 -4.00
CA THR A 50 0.97 8.30 -2.86
C THR A 50 2.46 8.29 -3.19
N LEU A 51 2.99 7.18 -3.71
CA LEU A 51 4.40 7.05 -4.11
C LEU A 51 4.75 8.00 -5.27
N SER A 52 3.83 8.21 -6.22
CA SER A 52 4.03 9.17 -7.30
C SER A 52 4.16 10.59 -6.77
N ILE A 53 3.29 11.01 -5.85
CA ILE A 53 3.38 12.32 -5.20
C ILE A 53 4.70 12.43 -4.42
N MET A 54 5.10 11.37 -3.72
CA MET A 54 6.35 11.32 -2.95
C MET A 54 7.57 11.56 -3.83
N ALA A 55 7.56 11.11 -5.10
CA ALA A 55 8.61 11.36 -6.07
C ALA A 55 8.82 12.86 -6.40
N PHE A 56 7.82 13.71 -6.17
CA PHE A 56 7.87 15.15 -6.46
C PHE A 56 7.97 16.03 -5.21
N ILE A 57 8.13 15.43 -4.03
CA ILE A 57 8.40 16.18 -2.80
C ILE A 57 9.76 16.87 -2.95
N ASN A 58 9.76 18.18 -2.73
CA ASN A 58 10.94 19.02 -2.86
C ASN A 58 11.00 20.04 -1.70
N PRO A 59 12.13 20.75 -1.51
CA PRO A 59 12.28 21.68 -0.39
C PRO A 59 11.33 22.89 -0.37
N ALA A 60 10.56 23.12 -1.45
CA ALA A 60 9.55 24.19 -1.49
C ALA A 60 8.23 23.79 -0.81
N TRP A 61 8.05 22.51 -0.45
CA TRP A 61 6.87 22.07 0.29
C TRP A 61 6.82 22.71 1.68
N SER A 62 5.64 23.20 2.06
CA SER A 62 5.40 23.70 3.41
C SER A 62 5.39 22.54 4.40
N THR A 63 5.83 22.78 5.63
CA THR A 63 5.80 21.78 6.71
C THR A 63 4.40 21.20 6.91
N SER A 64 3.36 22.04 6.82
CA SER A 64 1.95 21.61 6.88
C SER A 64 1.56 20.64 5.76
N ALA A 65 2.04 20.86 4.53
CA ALA A 65 1.77 19.96 3.41
C ALA A 65 2.41 18.57 3.63
N ILE A 66 3.62 18.53 4.21
CA ILE A 66 4.30 17.29 4.56
C ILE A 66 3.52 16.51 5.63
N PHE A 67 3.02 17.18 6.67
CA PHE A 67 2.20 16.53 7.70
C PHE A 67 0.88 15.99 7.15
N LEU A 68 0.19 16.78 6.31
CA LEU A 68 -1.04 16.33 5.67
C LEU A 68 -0.77 15.12 4.76
N PHE A 69 0.29 15.17 3.96
CA PHE A 69 0.70 14.07 3.11
C PHE A 69 1.08 12.83 3.94
N ALA A 70 1.83 12.99 5.02
CA ALA A 70 2.20 11.89 5.92
C ALA A 70 0.96 11.23 6.55
N ALA A 71 -0.01 12.03 7.00
CA ALA A 71 -1.27 11.53 7.53
C ALA A 71 -2.04 10.70 6.47
N LEU A 72 -2.18 11.24 5.25
CA LEU A 72 -2.84 10.56 4.12
C LEU A 72 -2.10 9.30 3.68
N ALA A 73 -0.77 9.36 3.58
CA ALA A 73 0.07 8.20 3.28
C ALA A 73 -0.14 7.10 4.33
N GLY A 74 -0.26 7.46 5.60
CA GLY A 74 -0.58 6.52 6.67
C GLY A 74 -1.89 5.78 6.43
N VAL A 75 -2.94 6.52 6.08
CA VAL A 75 -4.26 5.97 5.74
C VAL A 75 -4.16 4.97 4.58
N PHE A 76 -3.53 5.36 3.47
CA PHE A 76 -3.53 4.51 2.26
C PHE A 76 -2.53 3.36 2.30
N VAL A 77 -1.35 3.56 2.88
CA VAL A 77 -0.20 2.63 2.74
C VAL A 77 -0.22 1.53 3.78
N THR A 78 -0.87 1.72 4.93
CA THR A 78 -0.78 0.75 6.04
C THR A 78 -2.03 -0.10 6.24
N GLY A 79 -3.17 0.31 5.66
CA GLY A 79 -4.47 -0.29 5.91
C GLY A 79 -4.71 -1.66 5.28
N TRP A 80 -3.84 -2.12 4.37
CA TRP A 80 -4.05 -3.34 3.59
C TRP A 80 -3.85 -4.64 4.38
N SER A 81 -3.01 -4.67 5.43
CA SER A 81 -2.59 -5.92 6.06
C SER A 81 -3.73 -6.70 6.72
N GLY A 82 -4.69 -6.00 7.34
CA GLY A 82 -5.85 -6.66 7.98
C GLY A 82 -6.84 -7.21 6.95
N VAL A 83 -7.16 -6.39 5.93
CA VAL A 83 -8.03 -6.74 4.80
C VAL A 83 -7.44 -7.94 4.03
N TYR A 84 -6.13 -7.94 3.82
CA TYR A 84 -5.42 -9.01 3.13
C TYR A 84 -5.52 -10.36 3.85
N LEU A 85 -5.25 -10.39 5.17
CA LEU A 85 -5.34 -11.63 5.95
C LEU A 85 -6.79 -12.12 6.09
N ALA A 86 -7.75 -11.21 6.20
CA ALA A 86 -9.17 -11.55 6.23
C ALA A 86 -9.61 -12.23 4.92
N GLU A 87 -9.11 -11.77 3.77
CA GLU A 87 -9.41 -12.41 2.49
C GLU A 87 -8.82 -13.82 2.41
N ILE A 88 -7.55 -13.99 2.79
CA ILE A 88 -6.89 -15.30 2.77
C ILE A 88 -7.69 -16.31 3.59
N ALA A 89 -8.14 -15.94 4.78
CA ALA A 89 -8.94 -16.81 5.64
C ALA A 89 -10.31 -17.17 5.06
N ARG A 90 -10.87 -16.33 4.18
CA ARG A 90 -12.16 -16.58 3.48
C ARG A 90 -12.02 -17.40 2.21
N THR A 91 -10.88 -17.29 1.51
CA THR A 91 -10.68 -17.92 0.19
C THR A 91 -10.33 -19.40 0.30
N VAL A 92 -9.65 -19.82 1.37
CA VAL A 92 -9.12 -21.19 1.48
C VAL A 92 -9.89 -22.04 2.49
N PRO A 93 -9.89 -23.38 2.33
CA PRO A 93 -10.43 -24.30 3.33
C PRO A 93 -9.81 -24.09 4.72
N HIS A 94 -10.60 -24.28 5.78
CA HIS A 94 -10.20 -24.00 7.17
C HIS A 94 -8.89 -24.72 7.60
N ASP A 95 -8.66 -25.93 7.11
CA ASP A 95 -7.45 -26.74 7.35
C ASP A 95 -6.19 -26.18 6.66
N GLN A 96 -6.36 -25.34 5.64
CA GLN A 96 -5.27 -24.77 4.84
C GLN A 96 -4.98 -23.29 5.14
N VAL A 97 -5.80 -22.64 5.97
CA VAL A 97 -5.64 -21.21 6.31
C VAL A 97 -4.24 -20.89 6.83
N ALA A 98 -3.68 -21.74 7.70
CA ALA A 98 -2.34 -21.54 8.26
C ALA A 98 -1.25 -21.62 7.17
N VAL A 99 -1.35 -22.59 6.25
CA VAL A 99 -0.39 -22.78 5.16
C VAL A 99 -0.48 -21.64 4.14
N ALA A 100 -1.70 -21.26 3.74
CA ALA A 100 -1.93 -20.16 2.81
C ALA A 100 -1.47 -18.81 3.40
N THR A 101 -1.72 -18.57 4.69
CA THR A 101 -1.23 -17.39 5.40
C THR A 101 0.31 -17.39 5.46
N GLY A 102 0.94 -18.52 5.77
CA GLY A 102 2.39 -18.64 5.77
C GLY A 102 3.01 -18.32 4.41
N GLY A 103 2.45 -18.88 3.32
CA GLY A 103 2.92 -18.63 1.95
C GLY A 103 2.78 -17.17 1.51
N THR A 104 1.66 -16.54 1.82
CA THR A 104 1.40 -15.13 1.50
C THR A 104 2.27 -14.16 2.31
N VAL A 105 2.45 -14.45 3.60
CA VAL A 105 3.35 -13.69 4.48
C VAL A 105 4.80 -13.82 4.04
N PHE A 106 5.23 -15.00 3.58
CA PHE A 106 6.57 -15.20 3.01
C PHE A 106 6.84 -14.25 1.84
N PHE A 107 5.94 -14.17 0.86
CA PHE A 107 6.10 -13.23 -0.27
C PHE A 107 6.04 -11.76 0.19
N SER A 108 5.22 -11.44 1.19
CA SER A 108 5.16 -10.09 1.75
C SER A 108 6.48 -9.66 2.38
N PHE A 109 7.11 -10.54 3.17
CA PHE A 109 8.43 -10.28 3.75
C PHE A 109 9.55 -10.29 2.72
N LEU A 110 9.48 -11.17 1.72
CA LEU A 110 10.42 -11.14 0.60
C LEU A 110 10.37 -9.78 -0.10
N GLY A 111 9.18 -9.25 -0.36
CA GLY A 111 9.00 -7.89 -0.90
C GLY A 111 9.57 -6.81 0.03
N ALA A 112 9.40 -6.94 1.34
CA ALA A 112 9.97 -6.00 2.32
C ALA A 112 11.52 -6.01 2.35
N VAL A 113 12.17 -7.09 1.94
CA VAL A 113 13.63 -7.18 1.82
C VAL A 113 14.11 -6.73 0.43
N VAL A 114 13.45 -7.18 -0.63
CA VAL A 114 13.81 -6.88 -2.02
C VAL A 114 13.52 -5.42 -2.37
N GLY A 115 12.41 -4.87 -1.86
CA GLY A 115 11.95 -3.50 -2.16
C GLY A 115 12.98 -2.42 -1.81
N PRO A 116 13.47 -2.33 -0.55
CA PRO A 116 14.51 -1.38 -0.17
C PRO A 116 15.82 -1.58 -0.96
N SER A 117 16.15 -2.83 -1.30
CA SER A 117 17.35 -3.16 -2.08
C SER A 117 17.25 -2.61 -3.51
N LEU A 118 16.11 -2.81 -4.18
CA LEU A 118 15.84 -2.25 -5.51
C LEU A 118 15.82 -0.71 -5.47
N LEU A 119 15.17 -0.13 -4.45
CA LEU A 119 15.13 1.32 -4.25
C LEU A 119 16.54 1.89 -4.09
N SER A 120 17.38 1.25 -3.26
CA SER A 120 18.77 1.66 -3.03
C SER A 120 19.61 1.55 -4.31
N LEU A 121 19.43 0.50 -5.11
CA LEU A 121 20.11 0.33 -6.39
C LEU A 121 19.75 1.42 -7.40
N ILE A 122 18.46 1.78 -7.49
CA ILE A 122 18.00 2.85 -8.38
C ILE A 122 18.59 4.19 -7.93
N ILE A 123 18.57 4.49 -6.62
CA ILE A 123 19.15 5.73 -6.09
C ILE A 123 20.65 5.77 -6.37
N ALA A 124 21.37 4.68 -6.15
CA ALA A 124 22.82 4.59 -6.39
C ALA A 124 23.22 4.79 -7.86
N THR A 125 22.29 4.58 -8.80
CA THR A 125 22.55 4.72 -10.25
C THR A 125 22.02 6.02 -10.84
N THR A 126 21.02 6.64 -10.20
CA THR A 126 20.35 7.84 -10.70
C THR A 126 20.63 9.10 -9.87
N ASP A 127 21.29 8.94 -8.72
CA ASP A 127 21.49 9.98 -7.70
C ASP A 127 20.19 10.69 -7.28
N SER A 128 19.04 10.01 -7.42
CA SER A 128 17.73 10.62 -7.21
C SER A 128 16.72 9.65 -6.61
N PHE A 129 15.92 10.16 -5.67
CA PHE A 129 14.82 9.43 -5.05
C PHE A 129 13.59 9.35 -5.96
N SER A 130 13.38 10.35 -6.83
CA SER A 130 12.21 10.43 -7.70
C SER A 130 12.03 9.20 -8.61
N PRO A 131 13.03 8.75 -9.40
CA PRO A 131 12.86 7.57 -10.25
C PRO A 131 12.64 6.29 -9.42
N ALA A 132 13.25 6.17 -8.24
CA ALA A 132 13.04 5.02 -7.37
C ALA A 132 11.58 4.93 -6.89
N PHE A 133 11.00 6.05 -6.42
CA PHE A 133 9.60 6.11 -6.02
C PHE A 133 8.64 5.88 -7.19
N LEU A 134 8.95 6.39 -8.40
CA LEU A 134 8.11 6.16 -9.58
C LEU A 134 8.10 4.70 -10.04
N VAL A 135 9.24 4.00 -9.98
CA VAL A 135 9.30 2.57 -10.31
C VAL A 135 8.46 1.76 -9.32
N MET A 136 8.52 2.08 -8.02
CA MET A 136 7.68 1.45 -7.00
C MET A 136 6.19 1.82 -7.17
N ALA A 137 5.89 3.06 -7.56
CA ALA A 137 4.54 3.50 -7.86
C ALA A 137 3.96 2.72 -9.05
N ALA A 138 4.74 2.55 -10.12
CA ALA A 138 4.33 1.83 -11.31
C ALA A 138 4.06 0.34 -11.00
N SER A 139 4.89 -0.31 -10.19
CA SER A 139 4.68 -1.71 -9.82
C SER A 139 3.43 -1.89 -8.96
N ALA A 140 3.24 -1.07 -7.93
CA ALA A 140 2.05 -1.09 -7.09
C ALA A 140 0.77 -0.79 -7.89
N GLY A 141 0.82 0.21 -8.78
CA GLY A 141 -0.30 0.61 -9.61
C GLY A 141 -0.67 -0.44 -10.65
N LEU A 142 0.33 -1.09 -11.27
CA LEU A 142 0.11 -2.18 -12.21
C LEU A 142 -0.59 -3.35 -11.52
N VAL A 143 -0.09 -3.80 -10.36
CA VAL A 143 -0.69 -4.90 -9.60
C VAL A 143 -2.10 -4.53 -9.15
N GLY A 144 -2.30 -3.33 -8.60
CA GLY A 144 -3.62 -2.85 -8.17
C GLY A 144 -4.63 -2.80 -9.33
N ALA A 145 -4.22 -2.27 -10.49
CA ALA A 145 -5.05 -2.23 -11.68
C ALA A 145 -5.39 -3.63 -12.21
N LEU A 146 -4.41 -4.54 -12.25
CA LEU A 146 -4.63 -5.93 -12.67
C LEU A 146 -5.65 -6.62 -11.77
N VAL A 147 -5.55 -6.47 -10.44
CA VAL A 147 -6.52 -7.02 -9.48
C VAL A 147 -7.92 -6.46 -9.71
N LEU A 148 -8.05 -5.15 -10.00
CA LEU A 148 -9.35 -4.54 -10.30
C LEU A 148 -9.95 -5.04 -11.62
N ILE A 149 -9.12 -5.26 -12.64
CA ILE A 149 -9.55 -5.75 -13.95
C ILE A 149 -10.00 -7.21 -13.85
N THR A 150 -9.22 -8.07 -13.18
CA THR A 150 -9.56 -9.50 -13.04
C THR A 150 -10.81 -9.71 -12.20
N HIS A 151 -10.95 -8.97 -11.09
CA HIS A 151 -12.16 -9.04 -10.26
C HIS A 151 -13.43 -8.61 -11.02
N ARG A 152 -13.34 -7.63 -11.94
CA ARG A 152 -14.50 -7.25 -12.77
C ARG A 152 -14.95 -8.39 -13.69
N ARG A 153 -14.01 -9.14 -14.28
CA ARG A 153 -14.29 -10.24 -15.21
C ARG A 153 -14.97 -11.43 -14.52
N THR A 154 -14.58 -11.75 -13.28
CA THR A 154 -15.21 -12.84 -12.52
C THR A 154 -16.66 -12.54 -12.19
N VAL A 155 -17.01 -11.28 -11.87
CA VAL A 155 -18.39 -10.89 -11.55
C VAL A 155 -19.28 -10.90 -12.80
N THR A 156 -18.81 -10.45 -13.96
CA THR A 156 -19.60 -10.47 -15.20
C THR A 156 -19.90 -11.89 -15.67
N ASN A 157 -18.92 -12.80 -15.63
CA ASN A 157 -19.12 -14.19 -16.06
C ASN A 157 -20.12 -14.99 -15.22
N VAL A 158 -20.44 -14.55 -13.99
CA VAL A 158 -21.44 -15.21 -13.13
C VAL A 158 -22.86 -14.71 -13.43
N LEU A 159 -23.02 -13.51 -14.00
CA LEU A 159 -24.33 -12.97 -14.38
C LEU A 159 -24.78 -13.41 -15.77
N ASP A 160 -23.82 -13.82 -16.62
CA ASP A 160 -24.06 -14.28 -17.98
C ASP A 160 -24.28 -15.81 -18.10
N ASN A 161 -24.21 -16.56 -16.98
CA ASN A 161 -24.45 -18.00 -16.85
C ASN A 161 -25.69 -18.29 -15.98
#